data_AF-A0A109WCY0-F1
#
_entry.id   AF-A0A109WCY0-F1
#
_cell.length_a   1.000
_cell.length_b   1.000
_cell.length_c   1.000
_cell.angle_alpha   90.00
_cell.angle_beta   90.00
_cell.angle_gamma   90.00
#
_symmetry.space_group_name_H-M   'P 1'
#
loop_
_entity.id
_entity.type
_entity.pdbx_description
1 polymer ?
#
loop_
_entity_poly.entity_id
_entity_poly.type
_entity_poly.pdbx_seq_one_letter_code
_entity_poly.pdbx_strand_id
1 'polypeptide(L)'
;MKKVGILFVVLSMMSFSANTTRTAKTKPERKATKTTAAQSVVGRFNQLEAEYARLVDMENREYAKIKANAEVAAKQLEEKQALKAQIEEKIAKVDAASNSKIFKAQYSGVIKGYQNVAKALDAEIKKLSTVVENFQALEELKGEQ
;
A
#
# COMPACT_ATOMS: atom_id res chain seq x y z
N MET A 1 -16.44 -23.83 -3.30
CA MET A 1 -15.29 -23.08 -2.76
C MET A 1 -14.00 -23.68 -3.31
N LYS A 2 -13.29 -22.97 -4.19
CA LYS A 2 -11.97 -23.37 -4.65
C LYS A 2 -10.99 -22.29 -4.19
N LYS A 3 -10.27 -22.58 -3.12
CA LYS A 3 -9.20 -21.73 -2.57
C LYS A 3 -7.98 -21.88 -3.48
N VAL A 4 -7.53 -20.77 -4.04
CA VAL A 4 -6.23 -20.59 -4.71
C VAL A 4 -5.77 -19.25 -4.11
N GLY A 5 -4.74 -19.13 -3.29
CA GLY A 5 -3.41 -19.70 -3.38
C GLY A 5 -2.42 -18.54 -3.59
N ILE A 6 -2.06 -17.86 -2.49
CA ILE A 6 -0.87 -17.04 -2.18
C ILE A 6 -0.28 -16.15 -3.29
N LEU A 7 -0.19 -14.83 -3.04
CA LEU A 7 0.67 -13.92 -3.81
C LEU A 7 1.91 -13.50 -3.00
N PHE A 8 3.00 -14.23 -3.22
CA PHE A 8 4.36 -13.84 -2.86
C PHE A 8 4.77 -12.60 -3.68
N VAL A 9 5.18 -11.52 -3.01
CA VAL A 9 5.79 -10.38 -3.68
C VAL A 9 7.20 -10.78 -4.14
N VAL A 10 7.36 -10.73 -5.46
CA VAL A 10 8.53 -10.94 -6.32
C VAL A 10 9.89 -10.86 -5.61
N LEU A 11 10.49 -12.04 -5.43
CA LEU A 11 11.92 -12.21 -5.18
C LEU A 11 12.68 -11.93 -6.49
N SER A 12 13.07 -10.68 -6.72
CA SER A 12 13.98 -10.32 -7.81
C SER A 12 15.35 -10.94 -7.56
N MET A 13 15.56 -12.11 -8.19
CA MET A 13 16.81 -12.81 -8.50
C MET A 13 18.08 -12.30 -7.78
N MET A 14 18.29 -12.74 -6.54
CA MET A 14 19.66 -12.98 -6.09
C MET A 14 20.01 -14.40 -6.51
N SER A 15 20.72 -14.50 -7.63
CA SER A 15 21.27 -15.75 -8.15
C SER A 15 21.97 -16.53 -7.03
N PHE A 16 21.43 -17.71 -6.68
CA PHE A 16 22.20 -18.75 -6.02
C PHE A 16 23.28 -19.21 -7.00
N SER A 17 24.42 -18.52 -7.05
CA SER A 17 25.62 -19.06 -7.69
C SER A 17 26.20 -20.11 -6.74
N ALA A 18 25.60 -21.30 -6.77
CA ALA A 18 26.20 -22.49 -6.18
C ALA A 18 27.49 -22.78 -6.96
N ASN A 19 28.61 -22.66 -6.26
CA ASN A 19 29.96 -22.97 -6.70
C ASN A 19 30.00 -24.33 -7.42
N THR A 20 29.94 -24.30 -8.76
CA THR A 20 30.25 -25.48 -9.59
C THR A 20 31.74 -25.46 -9.84
N THR A 21 32.43 -26.22 -9.01
CA THR A 21 33.74 -26.85 -9.21
C THR A 21 34.31 -26.71 -10.64
N ARG A 22 35.26 -25.79 -10.81
CA ARG A 22 36.26 -25.92 -11.89
C ARG A 22 37.46 -26.66 -11.31
N THR A 23 37.61 -27.89 -11.77
CA THR A 23 38.67 -28.85 -11.45
C THR A 23 40.08 -28.30 -11.73
N ALA A 24 40.97 -28.38 -10.74
CA ALA A 24 42.41 -28.54 -10.94
C ALA A 24 42.97 -29.50 -9.88
N LYS A 25 43.76 -30.46 -10.36
CA LYS A 25 44.13 -31.75 -9.76
C LYS A 25 45.12 -31.63 -8.58
N THR A 26 44.94 -32.44 -7.53
CA THR A 26 45.95 -33.36 -6.92
C THR A 26 45.29 -34.31 -5.90
N LYS A 27 45.89 -35.48 -5.71
CA LYS A 27 45.35 -36.77 -5.21
C LYS A 27 45.41 -36.90 -3.65
N PRO A 28 45.04 -38.03 -2.99
CA PRO A 28 43.91 -38.13 -2.06
C PRO A 28 44.33 -38.52 -0.62
N GLU A 29 43.60 -38.07 0.42
CA GLU A 29 43.59 -38.85 1.67
C GLU A 29 42.31 -38.65 2.50
N ARG A 30 42.02 -39.71 3.26
CA ARG A 30 40.75 -40.12 3.86
C ARG A 30 40.20 -39.14 4.91
N LYS A 31 38.89 -38.85 4.84
CA LYS A 31 37.86 -39.45 5.71
C LYS A 31 36.47 -38.92 5.33
N ALA A 32 35.53 -39.83 5.15
CA ALA A 32 34.12 -39.55 4.92
C ALA A 32 33.59 -38.59 6.01
N THR A 33 33.09 -37.41 5.66
CA THR A 33 31.80 -37.16 5.00
C THR A 33 30.63 -37.55 5.92
N LYS A 34 30.44 -36.76 6.99
CA LYS A 34 29.13 -36.63 7.66
C LYS A 34 28.99 -35.29 8.38
N THR A 35 30.09 -34.77 8.93
CA THR A 35 30.11 -33.50 9.66
C THR A 35 29.96 -32.28 8.75
N THR A 36 30.58 -32.23 7.58
CA THR A 36 30.50 -31.09 6.65
C THR A 36 29.14 -30.93 5.97
N ALA A 37 28.46 -32.03 5.63
CA ALA A 37 27.11 -31.95 5.05
C ALA A 37 26.07 -31.54 6.11
N ALA A 38 26.13 -32.10 7.33
CA ALA A 38 25.25 -31.71 8.43
C ALA A 38 25.53 -30.28 8.93
N GLN A 39 26.80 -29.87 9.02
CA GLN A 39 27.18 -28.48 9.29
C GLN A 39 26.69 -27.52 8.20
N SER A 40 26.65 -27.96 6.93
CA SER A 40 26.07 -27.16 5.84
C SER A 40 24.54 -27.04 5.92
N VAL A 41 23.83 -28.08 6.39
CA VAL A 41 22.37 -28.04 6.56
C VAL A 41 21.99 -27.15 7.74
N VAL A 42 22.69 -27.27 8.88
CA VAL A 42 22.48 -26.40 10.05
C VAL A 42 22.82 -24.95 9.71
N GLY A 43 23.92 -24.70 8.98
CA GLY A 43 24.26 -23.34 8.53
C GLY A 43 23.20 -22.73 7.61
N ARG A 44 22.65 -23.51 6.66
CA ARG A 44 21.55 -23.08 5.79
C ARG A 44 20.25 -22.82 6.56
N PHE A 45 19.96 -23.65 7.55
CA PHE A 45 18.79 -23.49 8.41
C PHE A 45 18.89 -22.19 9.23
N ASN A 46 20.03 -21.94 9.89
CA ASN A 46 20.25 -20.71 10.64
C ASN A 46 20.20 -19.46 9.75
N GLN A 47 20.72 -19.56 8.51
CA GLN A 47 20.58 -18.49 7.53
C GLN A 47 19.11 -18.25 7.17
N LEU A 48 18.34 -19.33 6.94
CA LEU A 48 16.92 -19.24 6.61
C LEU A 48 16.11 -18.63 7.77
N GLU A 49 16.40 -18.99 9.02
CA GLU A 49 15.77 -18.37 10.20
C GLU A 49 16.08 -16.88 10.27
N ALA A 50 17.33 -16.48 10.00
CA ALA A 50 17.72 -15.08 9.98
C ALA A 50 17.07 -14.29 8.83
N GLU A 51 16.91 -14.91 7.66
CA GLU A 51 16.19 -14.33 6.52
C GLU A 51 14.69 -14.18 6.82
N TYR A 52 14.08 -15.20 7.43
CA TYR A 52 12.68 -15.15 7.85
C TYR A 52 12.45 -14.04 8.87
N ALA A 53 13.29 -13.94 9.91
CA ALA A 53 13.18 -12.89 10.91
C ALA A 53 13.29 -11.49 10.28
N ARG A 54 14.19 -11.29 9.31
CA ARG A 54 14.27 -10.03 8.54
C ARG A 54 13.02 -9.76 7.71
N LEU A 55 12.47 -10.79 7.07
CA LEU A 55 11.27 -10.64 6.24
C LEU A 55 10.07 -10.20 7.08
N VAL A 56 9.85 -10.84 8.23
CA VAL A 56 8.78 -10.49 9.17
C VAL A 56 8.94 -9.06 9.68
N ASP A 57 10.16 -8.66 10.04
CA ASP A 57 10.41 -7.30 10.52
C ASP A 57 10.19 -6.24 9.40
N MET A 58 10.59 -6.55 8.17
CA MET A 58 10.31 -5.70 7.01
C MET A 58 8.80 -5.57 6.74
N GLU A 59 8.06 -6.68 6.77
CA GLU A 59 6.61 -6.71 6.57
C GLU A 59 5.90 -5.85 7.64
N ASN A 60 6.28 -5.99 8.90
CA ASN A 60 5.71 -5.18 9.98
C ASN A 60 5.99 -3.69 9.80
N ARG A 61 7.20 -3.33 9.35
CA ARG A 61 7.58 -1.95 9.06
C ARG A 61 6.80 -1.36 7.89
N GLU A 62 6.64 -2.10 6.80
CA GLU A 62 5.83 -1.65 5.65
C GLU A 62 4.35 -1.55 6.00
N TYR A 63 3.81 -2.53 6.72
CA TYR A 63 2.43 -2.48 7.21
C TYR A 63 2.17 -1.24 8.06
N ALA A 64 3.08 -0.91 9.00
CA ALA A 64 2.95 0.28 9.84
C ALA A 64 2.92 1.58 9.01
N LYS A 65 3.71 1.67 7.93
CA LYS A 65 3.69 2.82 7.02
C LYS A 65 2.37 2.93 6.27
N ILE A 66 1.86 1.83 5.73
CA ILE A 66 0.59 1.80 5.01
C ILE A 66 -0.55 2.23 5.94
N LYS A 67 -0.58 1.69 7.16
CA LYS A 67 -1.56 2.06 8.18
C LYS A 67 -1.52 3.56 8.50
N ALA A 68 -0.34 4.11 8.80
CA ALA A 68 -0.20 5.53 9.09
C ALA A 68 -0.66 6.42 7.92
N ASN A 69 -0.32 6.03 6.68
CA ASN A 69 -0.77 6.75 5.50
C ASN A 69 -2.30 6.69 5.32
N ALA A 70 -2.92 5.54 5.57
CA ALA A 70 -4.36 5.37 5.50
C ALA A 70 -5.10 6.15 6.59
N GLU A 71 -4.57 6.20 7.81
CA GLU A 71 -5.14 7.01 8.90
C GLU A 71 -5.11 8.52 8.57
N VAL A 72 -4.02 9.01 7.99
CA VAL A 72 -3.93 10.40 7.51
C VAL A 72 -4.92 10.64 6.37
N ALA A 73 -4.99 9.73 5.40
CA ALA A 73 -5.91 9.83 4.28
C ALA A 73 -7.38 9.83 4.73
N ALA A 74 -7.73 9.03 5.75
CA ALA A 74 -9.08 8.98 6.31
C ALA A 74 -9.48 10.31 6.98
N LYS A 75 -8.58 10.93 7.75
CA LYS A 75 -8.83 12.26 8.34
C LYS A 75 -9.02 13.32 7.26
N GLN A 76 -8.14 13.34 6.27
CA GLN A 76 -8.26 14.27 5.15
C GLN A 76 -9.54 14.03 4.34
N LEU A 77 -9.95 12.77 4.16
CA LEU A 77 -11.17 12.41 3.46
C LEU A 77 -12.40 13.03 4.14
N GLU A 78 -12.51 12.88 5.45
CA GLU A 78 -13.59 13.46 6.26
C GLU A 78 -13.63 14.99 6.13
N GLU A 79 -12.48 15.65 6.28
CA GLU A 79 -12.36 17.12 6.14
C GLU A 79 -12.81 17.61 4.76
N LYS A 80 -12.39 16.91 3.69
CA LYS A 80 -12.71 17.28 2.31
C LYS A 80 -14.17 17.05 1.97
N GLN A 81 -14.76 15.96 2.48
CA GLN A 81 -16.19 15.69 2.35
C GLN A 81 -17.02 16.77 3.05
N ALA A 82 -16.65 17.15 4.28
CA ALA A 82 -17.31 18.22 5.02
C ALA A 82 -17.20 19.57 4.30
N LEU A 83 -16.02 19.91 3.77
CA LEU A 83 -15.82 21.14 3.01
C LEU A 83 -16.67 21.15 1.73
N LYS A 84 -16.76 20.02 1.03
CA LYS A 84 -17.60 19.89 -0.16
C LYS A 84 -19.07 20.12 0.17
N ALA A 85 -19.58 19.50 1.23
CA ALA A 85 -20.96 19.68 1.67
C ALA A 85 -21.28 21.14 2.01
N GLN A 86 -20.37 21.84 2.69
CA GLN A 86 -20.53 23.27 2.99
C GLN A 86 -20.58 24.14 1.72
N ILE A 87 -19.78 23.81 0.70
CA ILE A 87 -19.79 24.52 -0.59
C ILE A 87 -21.12 24.29 -1.30
N GLU A 88 -21.60 23.04 -1.35
CA GLU A 88 -22.88 22.69 -1.99
C GLU A 88 -24.05 23.39 -1.28
N GLU A 89 -24.04 23.46 0.06
CA GLU A 89 -25.02 24.21 0.83
C GLU A 89 -24.98 25.71 0.51
N LYS A 90 -23.79 26.31 0.40
CA LYS A 90 -23.64 27.73 0.02
C LYS A 90 -24.18 28.00 -1.38
N ILE A 91 -23.92 27.12 -2.36
CA ILE A 91 -24.47 27.23 -3.70
C ILE A 91 -26.00 27.22 -3.63
N ALA A 92 -26.60 26.25 -2.92
CA ALA A 92 -28.05 26.14 -2.80
C ALA A 92 -28.69 27.38 -2.15
N LYS A 93 -28.06 27.94 -1.10
CA LYS A 93 -28.54 29.18 -0.45
C LYS A 93 -28.49 30.37 -1.41
N VAL A 94 -27.42 30.51 -2.19
CA VAL A 94 -27.30 31.58 -3.19
C VAL A 94 -28.35 31.41 -4.29
N ASP A 95 -28.57 30.18 -4.78
CA ASP A 95 -29.58 29.89 -5.79
C ASP A 95 -31.01 30.21 -5.29
N ALA A 96 -31.31 29.87 -4.04
CA ALA A 96 -32.61 30.15 -3.41
C ALA A 96 -32.83 31.65 -3.11
N ALA A 97 -31.77 32.40 -2.77
CA ALA A 97 -31.85 33.84 -2.52
C ALA A 97 -31.93 34.66 -3.83
N SER A 98 -31.50 34.09 -4.95
CA SER A 98 -31.45 34.75 -6.25
C SER A 98 -32.82 34.78 -6.95
N ASN A 99 -33.79 35.47 -6.36
CA ASN A 99 -35.18 35.52 -6.86
C ASN A 99 -35.38 36.46 -8.06
N SER A 100 -34.40 37.30 -8.40
CA SER A 100 -34.46 38.20 -9.57
C SER A 100 -33.43 37.81 -10.65
N LYS A 101 -33.77 38.04 -11.93
CA LYS A 101 -32.85 37.79 -13.06
C LYS A 101 -31.54 38.58 -12.95
N ILE A 102 -31.57 39.79 -12.38
CA ILE A 102 -30.40 40.66 -12.23
C ILE A 102 -29.45 40.09 -11.18
N PHE A 103 -29.98 39.64 -10.04
CA PHE A 103 -29.16 39.03 -8.98
C PHE A 103 -28.60 37.67 -9.42
N LYS A 104 -29.37 36.84 -10.14
CA LYS A 104 -28.84 35.59 -10.72
C LYS A 104 -27.61 35.83 -11.61
N ALA A 105 -27.63 36.88 -12.44
CA ALA A 105 -26.49 37.22 -13.29
C ALA A 105 -25.26 37.58 -12.47
N GLN A 106 -25.43 38.39 -11.40
CA GLN A 106 -24.34 38.79 -10.50
C GLN A 106 -23.73 37.60 -9.73
N TYR A 107 -24.56 36.67 -9.26
CA TYR A 107 -24.07 35.51 -8.50
C TYR A 107 -23.54 34.36 -9.37
N SER A 108 -23.85 34.35 -10.67
CA SER A 108 -23.46 33.27 -11.58
C SER A 108 -21.95 33.00 -11.64
N GLY A 109 -21.12 34.05 -11.53
CA GLY A 109 -19.66 33.92 -11.49
C GLY A 109 -19.18 33.25 -10.20
N VAL A 110 -19.76 33.63 -9.06
CA VAL A 110 -19.43 33.07 -7.75
C VAL A 110 -19.88 31.61 -7.66
N ILE A 111 -21.08 31.28 -8.13
CA ILE A 111 -21.59 29.89 -8.20
C ILE A 111 -20.66 29.02 -9.04
N LYS A 112 -20.23 29.49 -10.22
CA LYS A 112 -19.27 28.77 -11.06
C LYS A 112 -17.93 28.54 -10.35
N GLY A 113 -17.45 29.53 -9.61
CA GLY A 113 -16.27 29.40 -8.76
C GLY A 113 -16.41 28.27 -7.75
N TYR A 114 -17.51 28.26 -6.99
CA TYR A 114 -17.82 27.20 -6.04
C TYR A 114 -17.95 25.81 -6.69
N GLN A 115 -18.63 25.71 -7.84
CA GLN A 115 -18.75 24.45 -8.58
C GLN A 115 -17.39 23.91 -9.05
N ASN A 116 -16.47 24.77 -9.46
CA ASN A 116 -15.12 24.35 -9.84
C ASN A 116 -14.34 23.82 -8.64
N VAL A 117 -14.47 24.46 -7.47
CA VAL A 117 -13.87 23.95 -6.23
C VAL A 117 -14.48 22.62 -5.82
N ALA A 118 -15.81 22.48 -5.89
CA ALA A 118 -16.50 21.21 -5.58
C ALA A 118 -16.00 20.06 -6.47
N LYS A 119 -15.80 20.31 -7.77
CA LYS A 119 -15.22 19.32 -8.70
C LYS A 119 -13.77 18.95 -8.37
N ALA A 120 -12.96 19.93 -7.94
CA ALA A 120 -11.60 19.65 -7.49
C ALA A 120 -11.60 18.79 -6.22
N LEU A 121 -12.53 19.06 -5.29
CA LEU A 121 -12.73 18.26 -4.09
C LEU A 121 -13.19 16.84 -4.43
N ASP A 122 -14.08 16.63 -5.41
CA ASP A 122 -14.45 15.27 -5.86
C ASP A 122 -13.24 14.45 -6.29
N ALA A 123 -12.30 15.06 -7.02
CA ALA A 123 -11.09 14.38 -7.46
C ALA A 123 -10.15 14.03 -6.29
N GLU A 124 -10.04 14.90 -5.29
CA GLU A 124 -9.23 14.67 -4.09
C GLU A 124 -9.86 13.62 -3.18
N ILE A 125 -11.17 13.73 -2.93
CA ILE A 125 -11.98 12.74 -2.19
C ILE A 125 -11.79 11.36 -2.82
N LYS A 126 -11.93 11.23 -4.16
CA LYS A 126 -11.73 9.95 -4.84
C LYS A 126 -10.35 9.35 -4.59
N LYS A 127 -9.29 10.15 -4.65
CA LYS A 127 -7.92 9.68 -4.39
C LYS A 127 -7.76 9.21 -2.95
N LEU A 128 -8.27 9.97 -1.98
CA LEU A 128 -8.18 9.63 -0.56
C LEU A 128 -9.01 8.38 -0.23
N SER A 129 -10.22 8.27 -0.77
CA SER A 129 -11.06 7.07 -0.65
C SER A 129 -10.32 5.83 -1.15
N THR A 130 -9.66 5.88 -2.31
CA THR A 130 -8.88 4.74 -2.81
C THR A 130 -7.74 4.33 -1.87
N VAL A 131 -7.08 5.28 -1.21
CA VAL A 131 -6.03 4.95 -0.22
C VAL A 131 -6.62 4.21 0.98
N VAL A 132 -7.76 4.69 1.49
CA VAL A 132 -8.46 4.08 2.63
C VAL A 132 -8.99 2.69 2.27
N GLU A 133 -9.65 2.55 1.12
CA GLU A 133 -10.19 1.27 0.61
C GLU A 133 -9.09 0.24 0.38
N ASN A 134 -7.95 0.64 -0.19
CA ASN A 134 -6.81 -0.25 -0.38
C ASN A 134 -6.23 -0.76 0.94
N PHE A 135 -6.21 0.09 1.98
CA PHE A 135 -5.77 -0.34 3.31
C PHE A 135 -6.77 -1.29 3.96
N GLN A 136 -8.07 -1.04 3.86
CA GLN A 136 -9.10 -1.96 4.36
C GLN A 136 -9.00 -3.33 3.70
N ALA A 137 -8.84 -3.39 2.37
CA ALA A 137 -8.62 -4.64 1.65
C ALA A 137 -7.34 -5.36 2.12
N LEU A 138 -6.28 -4.61 2.44
CA LEU A 138 -5.05 -5.16 2.99
C LEU A 138 -5.23 -5.68 4.44
N GLU A 139 -6.05 -5.03 5.26
CA GLU A 139 -6.41 -5.54 6.59
C GLU A 139 -7.21 -6.84 6.52
N GLU A 140 -8.15 -6.94 5.59
CA GLU A 140 -8.92 -8.17 5.36
C GLU A 140 -8.01 -9.33 4.96
N LEU A 141 -7.11 -9.12 4.00
CA LEU A 141 -6.14 -10.13 3.57
C LEU A 141 -5.18 -10.56 4.70
N LYS A 142 -4.84 -9.66 5.62
CA LYS A 142 -3.98 -9.96 6.76
C LYS A 142 -4.75 -10.70 7.87
N GLY A 143 -6.02 -10.38 8.07
CA GLY A 143 -6.89 -11.01 9.07
C GLY A 143 -7.41 -12.40 8.66
N GLU A 144 -7.31 -12.75 7.37
CA GLU A 144 -7.63 -14.09 6.86
C GLU A 144 -6.48 -15.12 6.99
N GLN A 145 -5.35 -14.75 7.61
CA GLN A 145 -4.25 -15.66 7.99
C GLN A 145 -4.41 -16.21 9.40
#